data_AF-A0A2G9N7S1-F1
#
_entry.id   AF-A0A2G9N7S1-F1
#
_cell.length_a   1.000
_cell.length_b   1.000
_cell.length_c   1.000
_cell.angle_alpha   90.00
_cell.angle_beta   90.00
_cell.angle_gamma   90.00
#
_symmetry.space_group_name_H-M   'P 1'
#
loop_
_entity.id
_entity.type
_entity.pdbx_description
1 polymer ?
#
loop_
_entity_poly.entity_id
_entity_poly.type
_entity_poly.pdbx_seq_one_letter_code
_entity_poly.pdbx_strand_id
1 'polypeptide(L)'
;MDDKKPDYANVLVVDDEPLVLKTSAMIAERMCNLAAHKAGNRSEAITLFNKLCSEGKYVGVLITDNDMPQEDEGIKLIQELKAVDPSLYTIIQSGRFVEEDITRLTGTAADSCLSKPVSLKVLAAEINKGYQTYQKRMEK
;
A
#
# COMPACT_ATOMS: atom_id res chain seq x y z
N MET A 1 -24.07 12.69 -17.14
CA MET A 1 -23.14 12.80 -16.01
C MET A 1 -23.17 11.43 -15.37
N ASP A 2 -22.15 10.61 -15.60
CA ASP A 2 -22.13 9.24 -15.12
C ASP A 2 -21.99 9.24 -13.60
N ASP A 3 -23.04 8.86 -12.89
CA ASP A 3 -23.03 8.48 -11.46
C ASP A 3 -22.22 7.19 -11.30
N LYS A 4 -20.91 7.26 -11.52
CA LYS A 4 -20.02 6.13 -11.27
C LYS A 4 -19.91 5.94 -9.77
N LYS A 5 -20.47 4.83 -9.28
CA LYS A 5 -20.32 4.40 -7.89
C LYS A 5 -18.83 4.38 -7.52
N PRO A 6 -18.44 4.88 -6.32
CA PRO A 6 -17.06 4.87 -5.90
C PRO A 6 -16.49 3.45 -5.90
N ASP A 7 -15.24 3.34 -6.38
CA ASP A 7 -14.51 2.08 -6.51
C ASP A 7 -13.46 1.99 -5.41
N TYR A 8 -13.61 1.01 -4.53
CA TYR A 8 -12.74 0.79 -3.37
C TYR A 8 -11.75 -0.35 -3.59
N ALA A 9 -11.82 -1.08 -4.71
CA ALA A 9 -11.05 -2.29 -4.97
C ALA A 9 -9.66 -1.96 -5.57
N ASN A 10 -8.96 -0.98 -4.99
CA ASN A 10 -7.69 -0.46 -5.51
C ASN A 10 -6.54 -0.67 -4.52
N VAL A 11 -5.38 -1.05 -5.05
CA VAL A 11 -4.10 -1.21 -4.34
C VAL A 11 -3.08 -0.25 -4.94
N LEU A 12 -2.37 0.50 -4.10
CA LEU A 12 -1.22 1.29 -4.51
C LEU A 12 0.06 0.55 -4.11
N VAL A 13 0.93 0.28 -5.09
CA VAL A 13 2.22 -0.36 -4.91
C VAL A 13 3.31 0.66 -5.17
N VAL A 14 4.23 0.81 -4.22
CA VAL A 14 5.32 1.78 -4.27
C VAL A 14 6.63 1.08 -4.01
N ASP A 15 7.49 1.04 -5.02
CA ASP A 15 8.78 0.39 -4.97
C ASP A 15 9.66 0.97 -6.09
N ASP A 16 10.90 1.34 -5.78
CA ASP A 16 11.86 1.83 -6.77
C ASP A 16 12.46 0.68 -7.60
N GLU A 17 12.33 -0.57 -7.15
CA GLU A 17 12.72 -1.76 -7.89
C GLU A 17 11.61 -2.21 -8.87
N PRO A 18 11.83 -2.12 -10.21
CA PRO A 18 10.77 -2.39 -11.19
C PRO A 18 10.23 -3.83 -11.14
N LEU A 19 11.06 -4.79 -10.73
CA LEU A 19 10.67 -6.19 -10.60
C LEU A 19 9.74 -6.40 -9.41
N VAL A 20 10.01 -5.77 -8.27
CA VAL A 20 9.16 -5.86 -7.08
C VAL A 20 7.83 -5.17 -7.36
N LEU A 21 7.87 -3.95 -7.89
CA LEU A 21 6.70 -3.18 -8.30
C LEU A 21 5.77 -3.98 -9.24
N LYS A 22 6.35 -4.64 -10.26
CA LYS A 22 5.61 -5.49 -11.19
C LYS A 22 5.03 -6.74 -10.53
N THR A 23 5.79 -7.39 -9.65
CA THR A 23 5.39 -8.65 -9.03
C THR A 23 4.29 -8.43 -7.99
N SER A 24 4.43 -7.41 -7.13
CA SER A 24 3.41 -7.06 -6.14
C SER A 24 2.10 -6.62 -6.80
N ALA A 25 2.16 -5.83 -7.88
CA ALA A 25 0.97 -5.48 -8.67
C ALA A 25 0.30 -6.71 -9.29
N MET A 26 1.08 -7.64 -9.87
CA MET A 26 0.54 -8.87 -10.45
C MET A 26 -0.18 -9.73 -9.40
N ILE A 27 0.33 -9.80 -8.17
CA ILE A 27 -0.29 -10.55 -7.07
C ILE A 27 -1.63 -9.91 -6.68
N ALA A 28 -1.67 -8.59 -6.52
CA ALA A 28 -2.91 -7.88 -6.22
C ALA A 28 -3.99 -8.13 -7.29
N GLU A 29 -3.62 -8.00 -8.57
CA GLU A 29 -4.55 -8.18 -9.70
C GLU A 29 -5.02 -9.63 -9.85
N ARG A 30 -4.09 -10.59 -9.86
CA ARG A 30 -4.40 -11.98 -10.24
C ARG A 30 -4.83 -12.86 -9.08
N MET A 31 -4.41 -12.55 -7.86
CA MET A 31 -4.68 -13.38 -6.68
C MET A 31 -5.69 -12.75 -5.73
N CYS A 32 -5.89 -11.43 -5.81
CA CYS A 32 -6.80 -10.71 -4.90
C CYS A 32 -7.95 -10.04 -5.65
N ASN A 33 -7.94 -10.02 -7.00
CA ASN A 33 -8.92 -9.33 -7.84
C ASN A 33 -9.06 -7.83 -7.51
N LEU A 34 -7.94 -7.18 -7.17
CA LEU A 34 -7.88 -5.74 -6.91
C LEU A 34 -7.10 -5.03 -8.02
N ALA A 35 -7.54 -3.85 -8.44
CA ALA A 35 -6.82 -3.04 -9.41
C ALA A 35 -5.53 -2.49 -8.79
N ALA A 36 -4.38 -2.72 -9.43
CA ALA A 36 -3.09 -2.26 -8.92
C ALA A 36 -2.62 -0.98 -9.63
N HIS A 37 -2.17 -0.02 -8.84
CA HIS A 37 -1.58 1.24 -9.26
C HIS A 37 -0.14 1.28 -8.79
N LYS A 38 0.77 1.77 -9.62
CA LYS A 38 2.22 1.64 -9.39
C LYS A 38 2.87 3.01 -9.35
N ALA A 39 3.77 3.22 -8.40
CA ALA A 39 4.64 4.39 -8.30
C ALA A 39 6.07 3.95 -7.97
N GLY A 40 7.07 4.62 -8.52
CA GLY A 40 8.48 4.31 -8.27
C GLY A 40 9.07 5.04 -7.04
N ASN A 41 8.33 5.97 -6.47
CA ASN A 41 8.77 6.80 -5.35
C ASN A 41 7.58 7.47 -4.64
N ARG A 42 7.85 8.13 -3.51
CA ARG A 42 6.86 8.84 -2.69
C ARG A 42 6.08 9.92 -3.44
N SER A 43 6.77 10.73 -4.25
CA SER A 43 6.15 11.86 -4.98
C SER A 43 5.14 11.38 -6.02
N GLU A 44 5.52 10.35 -6.79
CA GLU A 44 4.64 9.68 -7.74
C GLU A 44 3.44 9.04 -7.02
N ALA A 45 3.68 8.40 -5.87
CA ALA A 45 2.63 7.75 -5.08
C ALA A 45 1.57 8.75 -4.61
N ILE A 46 1.97 9.90 -4.07
CA ILE A 46 1.05 10.96 -3.62
C ILE A 46 0.26 11.52 -4.81
N THR A 47 0.94 11.81 -5.92
CA THR A 47 0.30 12.32 -7.14
C THR A 47 -0.76 11.34 -7.65
N LEU A 48 -0.41 10.05 -7.69
CA LEU A 48 -1.29 8.99 -8.15
C LEU A 48 -2.47 8.77 -7.20
N PHE A 49 -2.23 8.74 -5.89
CA PHE A 49 -3.27 8.62 -4.86
C PHE A 49 -4.31 9.73 -4.99
N ASN A 50 -3.87 10.99 -5.07
CA ASN A 50 -4.77 12.15 -5.21
C ASN A 50 -5.57 12.09 -6.51
N LYS A 51 -4.92 11.70 -7.62
CA LYS A 51 -5.60 11.51 -8.90
C LYS A 51 -6.68 10.44 -8.80
N LEU A 52 -6.38 9.27 -8.22
CA LEU A 52 -7.34 8.18 -8.06
C LEU A 52 -8.54 8.62 -7.22
N CYS A 53 -8.30 9.29 -6.08
CA CYS A 53 -9.37 9.84 -5.24
C CYS A 53 -10.26 10.82 -6.02
N SER A 54 -9.68 11.70 -6.86
CA SER A 54 -10.45 12.62 -7.70
C SER A 54 -11.29 11.93 -8.78
N GLU A 55 -10.90 10.71 -9.19
CA GLU A 55 -11.63 9.86 -10.12
C GLU A 55 -12.66 8.95 -9.42
N GLY A 56 -12.85 9.08 -8.10
CA GLY A 56 -13.73 8.21 -7.32
C GLY A 56 -13.18 6.80 -7.10
N LYS A 57 -11.87 6.61 -7.30
CA LYS A 57 -11.15 5.36 -7.03
C LYS A 57 -10.36 5.49 -5.73
N TYR A 58 -10.84 4.88 -4.67
CA TYR A 58 -10.22 4.95 -3.36
C TYR A 58 -9.30 3.75 -3.15
N VAL A 59 -8.09 4.03 -2.68
CA VAL A 59 -7.06 3.02 -2.41
C VAL A 59 -7.34 2.39 -1.05
N GLY A 60 -7.67 1.10 -1.03
CA GLY A 60 -7.91 0.36 0.22
C GLY A 60 -6.65 -0.21 0.86
N VAL A 61 -5.62 -0.49 0.04
CA VAL A 61 -4.35 -1.07 0.50
C VAL A 61 -3.18 -0.35 -0.15
N LEU A 62 -2.22 0.09 0.68
CA LEU A 62 -0.91 0.56 0.27
C LEU A 62 0.12 -0.54 0.55
N ILE A 63 0.97 -0.81 -0.44
CA ILE A 63 2.17 -1.62 -0.32
C ILE A 63 3.34 -0.70 -0.64
N THR A 64 4.28 -0.51 0.29
CA THR A 64 5.42 0.38 0.09
C THR A 64 6.71 -0.26 0.56
N ASP A 65 7.79 -0.07 -0.18
CA ASP A 65 9.12 -0.22 0.41
C ASP A 65 9.40 0.91 1.42
N ASN A 66 10.29 0.67 2.39
CA ASN A 66 10.63 1.68 3.39
C ASN A 66 11.66 2.69 2.88
N ASP A 67 12.64 2.20 2.13
CA ASP A 67 13.89 2.86 1.79
C ASP A 67 13.94 3.10 0.29
N MET A 68 13.10 4.03 -0.18
CA MET A 68 13.03 4.41 -1.58
C MET A 68 13.34 5.88 -1.77
N PRO A 69 14.28 6.27 -2.65
CA PRO A 69 15.69 5.91 -2.57
C PRO A 69 16.37 6.45 -1.28
N GLN A 70 15.65 7.20 -0.45
CA GLN A 70 16.10 7.72 0.84
C GLN A 70 15.45 6.94 1.98
N GLU A 71 16.08 6.98 3.16
CA GLU A 71 15.56 6.29 4.34
C GLU A 71 14.22 6.90 4.81
N ASP A 72 13.33 6.02 5.28
CA ASP A 72 12.02 6.35 5.88
C ASP A 72 11.01 7.04 4.94
N GLU A 73 11.23 7.02 3.62
CA GLU A 73 10.24 7.55 2.68
C GLU A 73 8.92 6.78 2.71
N GLY A 74 8.96 5.45 2.90
CA GLY A 74 7.75 4.62 3.05
C GLY A 74 6.93 4.98 4.29
N ILE A 75 7.60 5.22 5.42
CA ILE A 75 6.92 5.65 6.67
C ILE A 75 6.29 7.04 6.49
N LYS A 76 7.01 7.99 5.89
CA LYS A 76 6.47 9.34 5.60
C LYS A 76 5.27 9.26 4.68
N LEU A 77 5.33 8.43 3.64
CA LEU A 77 4.21 8.17 2.75
C LEU A 77 2.99 7.64 3.51
N ILE A 78 3.18 6.64 4.38
CA ILE A 78 2.10 6.07 5.20
C ILE A 78 1.43 7.16 6.05
N GLN A 79 2.22 8.00 6.72
CA GLN A 79 1.69 9.08 7.56
C GLN A 79 0.85 10.08 6.74
N GLU A 80 1.36 10.50 5.57
CA GLU A 80 0.66 11.44 4.69
C GLU A 80 -0.64 10.87 4.13
N LEU A 81 -0.61 9.62 3.64
CA LEU A 81 -1.81 9.00 3.06
C LEU A 81 -2.86 8.66 4.13
N LYS A 82 -2.44 8.22 5.33
CA LYS A 82 -3.37 7.97 6.45
C LYS A 82 -3.95 9.24 7.06
N ALA A 83 -3.28 10.39 6.93
CA ALA A 83 -3.87 11.67 7.30
C ALA A 83 -5.05 12.05 6.37
N VAL A 84 -5.06 11.54 5.13
CA VAL A 84 -6.16 11.74 4.17
C VAL A 84 -7.24 10.67 4.34
N ASP A 85 -6.85 9.40 4.43
CA ASP A 85 -7.76 8.26 4.64
C ASP A 85 -7.27 7.41 5.82
N PRO A 86 -7.80 7.62 7.03
CA PRO A 86 -7.47 6.81 8.20
C PRO A 86 -7.87 5.32 8.08
N SER A 87 -8.75 4.98 7.14
CA SER A 87 -9.16 3.60 6.89
C SER A 87 -8.09 2.81 6.15
N LEU A 88 -7.25 3.48 5.35
CA LEU A 88 -6.22 2.89 4.50
C LEU A 88 -5.41 1.82 5.25
N TYR A 89 -5.33 0.62 4.68
CA TYR A 89 -4.48 -0.44 5.20
C TYR A 89 -3.07 -0.35 4.62
N THR A 90 -2.03 -0.39 5.44
CA THR A 90 -0.65 -0.17 4.98
C THR A 90 0.28 -1.35 5.28
N ILE A 91 0.99 -1.80 4.25
CA ILE A 91 1.96 -2.89 4.29
C ILE A 91 3.33 -2.32 3.92
N ILE A 92 4.31 -2.43 4.81
CA ILE A 92 5.72 -2.19 4.50
C ILE A 92 6.33 -3.49 3.96
N GLN A 93 7.06 -3.42 2.85
CA GLN A 93 7.91 -4.50 2.36
C GLN A 93 9.37 -4.05 2.41
N SER A 94 10.19 -4.57 3.31
CA SER A 94 11.59 -4.12 3.44
C SER A 94 12.59 -5.27 3.26
N GLY A 95 13.67 -5.04 2.52
CA GLY A 95 14.82 -5.96 2.41
C GLY A 95 15.78 -5.87 3.59
N ARG A 96 15.81 -4.73 4.28
CA ARG A 96 16.51 -4.56 5.56
C ARG A 96 15.48 -4.84 6.65
N PHE A 97 15.56 -6.03 7.26
CA PHE A 97 14.73 -6.36 8.41
C PHE A 97 15.64 -6.35 9.63
N VAL A 98 15.78 -5.19 10.27
CA VAL A 98 16.50 -5.05 11.54
C VAL A 98 15.49 -4.90 12.69
N GLU A 99 15.84 -5.34 13.89
CA GLU A 99 14.98 -5.22 15.09
C GLU A 99 14.52 -3.76 15.36
N GLU A 100 15.30 -2.78 14.89
CA GLU A 100 14.93 -1.37 14.91
C GLU A 100 13.68 -1.06 14.06
N ASP A 101 13.44 -1.77 12.96
CA ASP A 101 12.24 -1.60 12.13
C ASP A 101 11.00 -2.05 12.89
N ILE A 102 11.08 -3.13 13.67
CA ILE A 102 9.99 -3.60 14.53
C ILE A 102 9.65 -2.56 15.60
N THR A 103 10.67 -1.97 16.22
CA THR A 103 10.49 -0.92 17.22
C THR A 103 9.88 0.34 16.59
N ARG A 104 10.31 0.70 15.38
CA ARG A 104 9.69 1.78 14.60
C ARG A 104 8.24 1.47 14.25
N LEU A 105 7.89 0.23 13.88
CA LEU A 105 6.50 -0.19 13.62
C LEU A 105 5.58 0.01 14.84
N THR A 106 6.08 -0.17 16.07
CA THR A 106 5.28 0.08 17.28
C THR A 106 4.93 1.57 17.48
N GLY A 107 5.67 2.48 16.84
CA GLY A 107 5.42 3.91 16.82
C GLY A 107 4.94 4.47 15.47
N THR A 108 4.83 3.64 14.42
CA THR A 108 4.34 4.07 13.10
C THR A 108 2.87 3.73 12.91
N ALA A 109 2.24 4.37 11.95
CA ALA A 109 0.88 4.05 11.54
C ALA A 109 0.83 2.85 10.56
N ALA A 110 1.89 2.05 10.43
CA ALA A 110 1.88 0.87 9.57
C ALA A 110 1.00 -0.24 10.15
N ASP A 111 0.20 -0.92 9.32
CA ASP A 111 -0.63 -2.05 9.80
C ASP A 111 0.12 -3.38 9.74
N SER A 112 1.13 -3.50 8.86
CA SER A 112 1.86 -4.73 8.62
C SER A 112 3.25 -4.46 8.05
N CYS A 113 4.17 -5.39 8.28
CA CYS A 113 5.50 -5.38 7.69
C CYS A 113 5.91 -6.79 7.26
N LEU A 114 6.49 -6.90 6.07
CA LEU A 114 6.92 -8.14 5.44
C LEU A 114 8.37 -7.99 4.99
N SER A 115 9.23 -8.96 5.31
CA SER A 115 10.60 -8.97 4.81
C SER A 115 10.65 -9.38 3.34
N LYS A 116 11.48 -8.70 2.54
CA LYS A 116 11.84 -9.13 1.20
C LYS A 116 12.96 -10.20 1.33
N PRO A 117 12.91 -11.31 0.57
CA PRO A 117 11.85 -11.69 -0.35
C PRO A 117 10.62 -12.25 0.39
N VAL A 118 9.42 -11.79 -0.01
CA VAL A 118 8.15 -12.32 0.50
C VAL A 118 7.60 -13.38 -0.46
N SER A 119 7.04 -14.46 0.09
CA SER A 119 6.35 -15.43 -0.76
C SER A 119 5.05 -14.86 -1.35
N LEU A 120 4.70 -15.26 -2.57
CA LEU A 120 3.50 -14.80 -3.26
C LEU A 120 2.22 -15.04 -2.43
N LYS A 121 2.14 -16.19 -1.75
CA LYS A 121 0.99 -16.56 -0.90
C LYS A 121 0.86 -15.67 0.33
N VAL A 122 1.98 -15.33 0.96
CA VAL A 122 2.00 -14.45 2.15
C VAL A 122 1.56 -13.05 1.75
N LEU A 123 2.10 -12.50 0.67
CA LEU A 123 1.71 -11.17 0.21
C LEU A 123 0.24 -11.13 -0.21
N ALA A 124 -0.25 -12.12 -0.96
CA ALA A 124 -1.67 -12.20 -1.32
C ALA A 124 -2.60 -12.31 -0.12
N ALA A 125 -2.24 -13.12 0.89
CA ALA A 125 -3.01 -13.24 2.12
C ALA A 125 -3.08 -11.90 2.87
N GLU A 126 -1.95 -11.19 2.96
CA GLU A 126 -1.89 -9.91 3.65
C GLU A 126 -2.66 -8.80 2.91
N ILE A 127 -2.60 -8.76 1.57
CA ILE A 127 -3.40 -7.84 0.75
C ILE A 127 -4.90 -8.08 0.98
N ASN A 128 -5.35 -9.34 0.94
CA ASN A 128 -6.77 -9.66 1.15
C ASN A 128 -7.24 -9.31 2.57
N LYS A 129 -6.43 -9.62 3.59
CA LYS A 129 -6.68 -9.21 4.98
C LYS A 129 -6.76 -7.69 5.08
N GLY A 130 -5.84 -6.98 4.44
CA GLY A 130 -5.79 -5.52 4.42
C GLY A 130 -7.04 -4.92 3.80
N TYR A 131 -7.47 -5.43 2.65
CA TYR A 131 -8.69 -4.97 1.99
C TYR A 131 -9.95 -5.21 2.82
N GLN A 132 -10.09 -6.39 3.43
CA GLN A 132 -11.21 -6.66 4.33
C GLN A 132 -11.20 -5.76 5.57
N THR A 133 -10.01 -5.40 6.07
CA THR A 133 -9.84 -4.49 7.21
C THR A 133 -10.22 -3.07 6.83
N TYR A 134 -9.80 -2.62 5.65
CA TYR A 134 -10.20 -1.33 5.07
C TYR A 134 -11.73 -1.19 5.01
N GLN A 135 -12.41 -2.19 4.42
CA GLN A 135 -13.89 -2.19 4.32
C GLN A 135 -14.55 -2.06 5.70
N LYS A 136 -14.08 -2.81 6.70
CA LYS A 136 -14.61 -2.72 8.08
C LYS A 136 -14.32 -1.38 8.77
N ARG A 137 -13.24 -0.68 8.40
CA ARG A 137 -12.92 0.65 8.94
C ARG A 137 -13.84 1.71 8.35
N MET A 138 -14.21 1.58 7.08
CA MET A 138 -15.14 2.49 6.40
C MET A 138 -16.59 2.40 6.92
N GLU A 139 -16.99 1.24 7.47
CA GLU A 139 -18.34 1.01 7.99
C GLU A 139 -18.57 1.57 9.41
N LYS A 140 -17.52 2.07 10.07
CA LYS A 140 -17.56 2.60 11.45
C LYS A 140 -17.65 4.12 11.47
#